data_AF-A0A645GSU3-F1
#
_entry.id   AF-A0A645GSU3-F1
#
_cell.length_a   1.000
_cell.length_b   1.000
_cell.length_c   1.000
_cell.angle_alpha   90.00
_cell.angle_beta   90.00
_cell.angle_gamma   90.00
#
_symmetry.space_group_name_H-M   'P 1'
#
loop_
_entity.id
_entity.type
_entity.pdbx_description
1 polymer ?
#
loop_
_entity_poly.entity_id
_entity_poly.type
_entity_poly.pdbx_seq_one_letter_code
_entity_poly.pdbx_strand_id
1 'polypeptide(L)'
;MVCGGGAPARVYQDAMRAIKEDIDSEELDWLGIRATHLNGQLVKAMLSDLCTDNLVTDPTGHINFRGQVLVAAGWKPGFSTDNDAVILAERFEGKLIINLSNIAKVYTDDPKKNPDAKPLDSITWAEYRAMVGDSWTPGKSTPFDPIASARAEKMKMRVVCADGRNIPNTMDILYGRSFFGTLIGSENA
;
A
#
# COMPACT_ATOMS: atom_id res chain seq x y z
N MET A 1 3.24 -2.77 9.82
CA MET A 1 2.66 -1.65 9.05
C MET A 1 3.69 -1.14 8.05
N VAL A 2 3.29 -0.76 6.84
CA VAL A 2 4.17 -0.12 5.85
C VAL A 2 3.64 1.28 5.57
N CYS A 3 4.49 2.30 5.72
CA CYS A 3 4.08 3.69 5.56
C CYS A 3 4.37 4.21 4.15
N GLY A 4 3.37 4.82 3.52
CA GLY A 4 3.49 5.50 2.23
C GLY A 4 4.18 6.86 2.32
N GLY A 5 4.57 7.41 1.16
CA GLY A 5 5.24 8.70 1.06
C GLY A 5 4.30 9.91 1.13
N GLY A 6 3.03 9.75 0.77
CA GLY A 6 1.98 10.76 0.90
C GLY A 6 2.31 12.10 0.24
N ALA A 7 1.81 13.20 0.84
CA ALA A 7 2.07 14.55 0.38
C ALA A 7 3.57 14.93 0.35
N PRO A 8 4.40 14.57 1.36
CA PRO A 8 5.84 14.86 1.32
C PRO A 8 6.52 14.31 0.06
N ALA A 9 6.20 13.07 -0.36
CA ALA A 9 6.78 12.50 -1.57
C ALA A 9 6.45 13.34 -2.81
N ARG A 10 5.21 13.79 -2.95
CA ARG A 10 4.77 14.62 -4.09
C ARG A 10 5.49 15.97 -4.10
N VAL A 11 5.54 16.65 -2.95
CA VAL A 11 6.21 17.95 -2.82
C VAL A 11 7.67 17.89 -3.30
N TYR A 12 8.43 16.89 -2.86
CA TYR A 12 9.84 16.77 -3.25
C TYR A 12 10.03 16.29 -4.69
N GLN A 13 9.20 15.36 -5.18
CA GLN A 13 9.24 14.92 -6.58
C GLN A 13 8.91 16.07 -7.54
N ASP A 14 7.91 16.88 -7.22
CA ASP A 14 7.50 18.02 -8.05
C ASP A 14 8.54 19.13 -8.03
N ALA A 15 9.15 19.41 -6.86
CA ALA A 15 10.27 20.33 -6.77
C ALA A 15 11.47 19.87 -7.63
N MET A 16 11.78 18.56 -7.63
CA MET A 16 12.89 18.04 -8.44
C MET A 16 12.62 18.19 -9.95
N ARG A 17 11.40 17.89 -10.40
CA ARG A 17 10.99 18.08 -11.81
C ARG A 17 11.04 19.55 -12.22
N ALA A 18 10.71 20.47 -11.31
CA ALA A 18 10.81 21.90 -11.58
C ALA A 18 12.27 22.40 -11.69
N ILE A 19 13.22 21.72 -11.04
CA ILE A 19 14.64 22.06 -11.08
C ILE A 19 15.33 21.43 -12.30
N LYS A 20 14.99 20.18 -12.63
CA LYS A 20 15.59 19.42 -13.72
C LYS A 20 14.52 18.66 -14.51
N GLU A 21 14.31 19.10 -15.75
CA GLU A 21 13.30 18.55 -16.67
C GLU A 21 13.62 17.09 -17.05
N ASP A 22 14.88 16.79 -17.38
CA ASP A 22 15.36 15.44 -17.74
C ASP A 22 15.90 14.65 -16.52
N ILE A 23 15.20 14.69 -15.40
CA ILE A 23 15.57 13.90 -14.22
C ILE A 23 15.29 12.41 -14.41
N ASP A 24 16.20 11.56 -13.96
CA ASP A 24 16.02 10.11 -13.93
C ASP A 24 14.83 9.73 -13.02
N SER A 25 14.00 8.79 -13.47
CA SER A 25 12.92 8.26 -12.64
C SER A 25 13.42 7.60 -11.36
N GLU A 26 14.64 7.04 -11.37
CA GLU A 26 15.24 6.45 -10.18
C GLU A 26 15.44 7.48 -9.06
N GLU A 27 15.87 8.69 -9.40
CA GLU A 27 16.06 9.79 -8.44
C GLU A 27 14.73 10.26 -7.84
N LEU A 28 13.69 10.31 -8.66
CA LEU A 28 12.34 10.63 -8.19
C LEU A 28 11.80 9.57 -7.22
N ASP A 29 12.09 8.29 -7.49
CA ASP A 29 11.74 7.21 -6.58
C ASP A 29 12.49 7.33 -5.26
N TRP A 30 13.79 7.64 -5.28
CA TRP A 30 14.56 7.87 -4.05
C TRP A 30 13.97 8.99 -3.19
N LEU A 31 13.58 10.12 -3.78
CA LEU A 31 12.90 11.19 -3.05
C LEU A 31 11.58 10.72 -2.43
N GLY A 32 10.80 9.93 -3.17
CA GLY A 32 9.58 9.30 -2.67
C GLY A 32 9.84 8.35 -1.50
N ILE A 33 10.89 7.53 -1.61
CA ILE A 33 11.33 6.60 -0.56
C ILE A 33 11.76 7.37 0.70
N ARG A 34 12.52 8.46 0.58
CA ARG A 34 12.90 9.27 1.75
C ARG A 34 11.68 9.87 2.47
N ALA A 35 10.67 10.28 1.72
CA ALA A 35 9.39 10.70 2.31
C ALA A 35 8.68 9.55 3.05
N THR A 36 8.70 8.32 2.52
CA THR A 36 8.16 7.15 3.23
C THR A 36 8.93 6.90 4.54
N HIS A 37 10.24 7.11 4.54
CA HIS A 37 11.10 6.92 5.73
C HIS A 37 10.74 7.92 6.81
N LEU A 38 10.51 9.19 6.43
CA LEU A 38 10.07 10.23 7.37
C LEU A 38 8.72 9.87 8.01
N ASN A 39 7.73 9.47 7.21
CA ASN A 39 6.41 9.07 7.71
C ASN A 39 6.48 7.80 8.58
N GLY A 40 7.27 6.80 8.16
CA GLY A 40 7.49 5.58 8.94
C GLY A 40 8.18 5.85 10.28
N GLN A 41 9.16 6.75 10.30
CA GLN A 41 9.83 7.16 11.53
C GLN A 41 8.88 7.88 12.49
N LEU A 42 7.96 8.71 11.98
CA LEU A 42 6.92 9.33 12.79
C LEU A 42 6.00 8.28 13.44
N VAL A 43 5.47 7.34 12.65
CA VAL A 43 4.58 6.28 13.17
C VAL A 43 5.31 5.39 14.18
N LYS A 44 6.56 5.01 13.90
CA LYS A 44 7.41 4.29 14.85
C LYS A 44 7.56 5.04 16.18
N ALA A 45 7.82 6.35 16.13
CA ALA A 45 7.98 7.16 17.34
C ALA A 45 6.68 7.23 18.17
N MET A 46 5.54 7.40 17.49
CA MET A 46 4.21 7.39 18.13
C MET A 46 3.90 6.05 18.82
N LEU A 47 4.40 4.94 18.27
CA LEU A 47 4.19 3.60 18.79
C LEU A 47 5.41 3.06 19.55
N SER A 48 6.27 3.91 20.09
CA SER A 48 7.56 3.51 20.67
C SER A 48 7.46 2.41 21.75
N ASP A 49 6.38 2.38 22.53
CA ASP A 49 6.12 1.33 23.53
C ASP A 49 5.81 -0.04 22.90
N LEU A 50 5.30 -0.06 21.67
CA LEU A 50 4.91 -1.26 20.93
C LEU A 50 5.93 -1.63 19.82
N CYS A 51 6.68 -0.64 19.31
CA CYS A 51 7.61 -0.75 18.20
C CYS A 51 9.05 -0.49 18.68
N THR A 52 9.65 -1.53 19.25
CA THR A 52 10.98 -1.46 19.88
C THR A 52 12.15 -1.52 18.89
N ASP A 53 11.92 -2.01 17.68
CA ASP A 53 12.94 -2.19 16.65
C ASP A 53 13.02 -1.02 15.69
N ASN A 54 14.13 -0.94 14.95
CA ASN A 54 14.35 0.10 13.95
C ASN A 54 13.34 0.03 12.80
N LEU A 55 13.12 1.19 12.16
CA LEU A 55 12.32 1.26 10.95
C LEU A 55 12.88 0.30 9.89
N VAL A 56 12.04 -0.58 9.37
CA VAL A 56 12.44 -1.50 8.29
C VAL A 56 12.40 -0.77 6.96
N THR A 57 13.56 -0.64 6.31
CA THR A 57 13.70 -0.04 4.97
C THR A 57 14.13 -1.05 3.91
N ASP A 58 14.41 -2.30 4.30
CA ASP A 58 14.67 -3.41 3.40
C ASP A 58 13.84 -4.61 3.89
N PRO A 59 12.73 -4.95 3.22
CA PRO A 59 11.86 -6.04 3.64
C PRO A 59 12.50 -7.43 3.43
N THR A 60 13.60 -7.52 2.67
CA THR A 60 14.33 -8.75 2.37
C THR A 60 15.53 -8.97 3.31
N GLY A 61 16.03 -7.91 3.94
CA GLY A 61 17.18 -7.94 4.84
C GLY A 61 16.91 -8.61 6.19
N HIS A 62 17.88 -8.53 7.11
CA HIS A 62 17.67 -9.00 8.48
C HIS A 62 16.67 -8.08 9.21
N ILE A 63 15.65 -8.67 9.82
CA ILE A 63 14.59 -7.94 10.53
C ILE A 63 14.51 -8.47 11.97
N ASN A 64 14.66 -7.56 12.93
CA ASN A 64 14.31 -7.81 14.32
C ASN A 64 12.85 -7.40 14.54
N PHE A 65 12.07 -8.28 15.14
CA PHE A 65 10.68 -8.02 15.50
C PHE A 65 10.41 -8.51 16.94
N ARG A 66 10.93 -7.75 17.90
CA ARG A 66 10.83 -7.99 19.35
C ARG A 66 9.58 -7.35 19.96
N GLY A 67 9.14 -6.24 19.39
CA GLY A 67 7.93 -5.53 19.81
C GLY A 67 6.64 -6.20 19.34
N GLN A 68 5.51 -5.58 19.65
CA GLN A 68 4.18 -6.00 19.15
C GLN A 68 3.86 -5.41 17.77
N VAL A 69 4.50 -4.29 17.42
CA VAL A 69 4.33 -3.63 16.12
C VAL A 69 5.68 -3.51 15.43
N LEU A 70 5.70 -3.87 14.15
CA LEU A 70 6.79 -3.56 13.24
C LEU A 70 6.34 -2.47 12.28
N VAL A 71 7.17 -1.43 12.13
CA VAL A 71 6.96 -0.36 11.17
C VAL A 71 8.02 -0.46 10.07
N ALA A 72 7.56 -0.41 8.84
CA ALA A 72 8.38 -0.41 7.64
C ALA A 72 8.05 0.79 6.75
N ALA A 73 8.92 1.06 5.80
CA ALA A 73 8.78 2.09 4.79
C ALA A 73 9.26 1.58 3.43
N GLY A 74 9.23 2.43 2.40
CA GLY A 74 9.61 2.08 1.04
C GLY A 74 11.05 1.56 0.94
N TRP A 75 11.25 0.57 0.08
CA TRP A 75 12.53 -0.11 -0.08
C TRP A 75 13.48 0.57 -1.07
N LYS A 76 13.25 0.36 -2.37
CA LYS A 76 14.16 0.75 -3.44
C LYS A 76 13.37 1.16 -4.70
N PRO A 77 14.00 1.89 -5.64
CA PRO A 77 13.34 2.31 -6.87
C PRO A 77 12.70 1.18 -7.66
N GLY A 78 11.57 1.48 -8.29
CA GLY A 78 10.72 0.52 -9.00
C GLY A 78 9.80 -0.33 -8.11
N PHE A 79 9.76 -0.07 -6.80
CA PHE A 79 8.93 -0.81 -5.85
C PHE A 79 7.95 0.14 -5.15
N SER A 80 6.67 -0.23 -5.15
CA SER A 80 5.65 0.46 -4.37
C SER A 80 5.60 -0.05 -2.92
N THR A 81 5.03 0.77 -2.03
CA THR A 81 4.82 0.35 -0.64
C THR A 81 3.81 -0.80 -0.51
N ASP A 82 2.92 -0.96 -1.49
CA ASP A 82 2.02 -2.11 -1.58
C ASP A 82 2.81 -3.40 -1.79
N ASN A 83 3.77 -3.36 -2.72
CA ASN A 83 4.64 -4.51 -2.98
C ASN A 83 5.52 -4.83 -1.77
N ASP A 84 6.08 -3.81 -1.10
CA ASP A 84 6.84 -4.00 0.14
C ASP A 84 5.98 -4.60 1.26
N ALA A 85 4.70 -4.21 1.35
CA ALA A 85 3.74 -4.79 2.28
C ALA A 85 3.45 -6.26 1.98
N VAL A 86 3.33 -6.65 0.70
CA VAL A 86 3.16 -8.05 0.31
C VAL A 86 4.40 -8.88 0.62
N ILE A 87 5.61 -8.35 0.40
CA ILE A 87 6.86 -9.04 0.75
C ILE A 87 6.91 -9.33 2.25
N LEU A 88 6.60 -8.33 3.08
CA LEU A 88 6.56 -8.51 4.52
C LEU A 88 5.45 -9.46 4.97
N ALA A 89 4.26 -9.36 4.36
CA ALA A 89 3.17 -10.29 4.64
C ALA A 89 3.57 -11.74 4.32
N GLU A 90 4.23 -11.99 3.19
CA GLU A 90 4.71 -13.33 2.84
C GLU A 90 5.72 -13.85 3.86
N ARG A 91 6.68 -13.00 4.24
CA ARG A 91 7.72 -13.35 5.23
C ARG A 91 7.17 -13.71 6.61
N PHE A 92 6.09 -13.04 7.02
CA PHE A 92 5.45 -13.25 8.31
C PHE A 92 4.15 -14.07 8.22
N GLU A 93 3.95 -14.79 7.11
CA GLU A 93 2.77 -15.65 6.87
C GLU A 93 1.41 -14.93 7.06
N GLY A 94 1.40 -13.62 6.80
CA GLY A 94 0.21 -12.78 6.82
C GLY A 94 -0.78 -13.17 5.74
N LYS A 95 -2.05 -13.36 6.12
CA LYS A 95 -3.15 -13.78 5.22
C LYS A 95 -4.04 -12.62 4.77
N LEU A 96 -3.92 -11.47 5.42
CA LEU A 96 -4.74 -10.29 5.18
C LEU A 96 -3.86 -9.04 5.14
N ILE A 97 -3.99 -8.28 4.07
CA ILE A 97 -3.41 -6.94 3.94
C ILE A 97 -4.56 -5.94 4.01
N ILE A 98 -4.41 -4.93 4.85
CA ILE A 98 -5.36 -3.81 4.94
C ILE A 98 -4.70 -2.60 4.31
N ASN A 99 -5.12 -2.29 3.07
CA ASN A 99 -4.65 -1.13 2.34
C ASN A 99 -5.54 0.09 2.66
N LEU A 100 -5.01 0.97 3.51
CA LEU A 100 -5.67 2.20 3.94
C LEU A 100 -5.21 3.36 3.07
N SER A 101 -6.10 3.87 2.23
CA SER A 101 -5.80 4.92 1.25
C SER A 101 -6.79 6.09 1.35
N ASN A 102 -6.77 7.02 0.39
CA ASN A 102 -7.78 8.07 0.27
C ASN A 102 -9.04 7.64 -0.51
N ILE A 103 -9.05 6.43 -1.07
CA ILE A 103 -10.22 5.84 -1.72
C ILE A 103 -10.89 4.85 -0.78
N ALA A 104 -12.22 4.90 -0.71
CA ALA A 104 -12.97 4.07 0.20
C ALA A 104 -13.34 2.69 -0.39
N LYS A 105 -13.43 2.59 -1.72
CA LYS A 105 -13.75 1.35 -2.45
C LYS A 105 -13.03 1.29 -3.78
N VAL A 106 -12.83 0.07 -4.27
CA VAL A 106 -12.53 -0.21 -5.67
C VAL A 106 -13.82 -0.02 -6.47
N TYR A 107 -13.69 0.56 -7.66
CA TYR A 107 -14.79 0.77 -8.59
C TYR A 107 -14.57 -0.07 -9.85
N THR A 108 -15.64 -0.38 -10.58
CA THR A 108 -15.57 -1.10 -11.86
C THR A 108 -14.75 -0.38 -12.94
N ASP A 109 -14.60 0.94 -12.80
CA ASP A 109 -13.81 1.81 -13.67
C ASP A 109 -13.41 3.07 -12.86
N ASP A 110 -12.60 3.97 -13.42
CA ASP A 110 -12.23 5.25 -12.78
C ASP A 110 -13.46 6.17 -12.65
N PRO A 111 -13.98 6.40 -11.42
CA PRO A 111 -15.20 7.18 -11.23
C PRO A 111 -15.02 8.67 -11.57
N LYS A 112 -13.77 9.15 -11.75
CA LYS A 112 -13.50 10.51 -12.22
C LYS A 112 -13.67 10.66 -13.73
N LYS A 113 -13.58 9.56 -14.48
CA LYS A 113 -13.67 9.53 -15.94
C LYS A 113 -14.98 8.92 -16.43
N ASN A 114 -15.46 7.91 -15.72
CA ASN A 114 -16.66 7.17 -16.06
C ASN A 114 -17.72 7.34 -14.94
N PRO A 115 -18.80 8.11 -15.18
CA PRO A 115 -19.85 8.32 -14.19
C PRO A 115 -20.66 7.04 -13.90
N ASP A 116 -20.61 6.03 -14.78
CA ASP A 116 -21.29 4.74 -14.59
C ASP A 116 -20.45 3.75 -13.76
N ALA A 117 -19.27 4.16 -13.29
CA ALA A 117 -18.42 3.34 -12.44
C ALA A 117 -19.14 3.00 -11.12
N LYS A 118 -19.25 1.70 -10.83
CA LYS A 118 -19.95 1.20 -9.63
C LYS A 118 -18.95 0.78 -8.56
N PRO A 119 -19.22 1.09 -7.28
CA PRO A 119 -18.39 0.61 -6.17
C PRO A 119 -18.56 -0.90 -5.99
N LEU A 120 -17.49 -1.57 -5.57
CA LEU A 120 -17.48 -3.02 -5.32
C LEU A 120 -17.29 -3.30 -3.82
N ASP A 121 -18.10 -4.20 -3.25
CA ASP A 121 -17.91 -4.72 -1.88
C ASP A 121 -16.87 -5.85 -1.84
N SER A 122 -16.81 -6.65 -2.90
CA SER A 122 -15.83 -7.71 -3.09
C SER A 122 -15.49 -7.89 -4.56
N ILE A 123 -14.30 -8.44 -4.82
CA ILE A 123 -13.84 -8.78 -6.16
C ILE A 123 -12.85 -9.95 -6.08
N THR A 124 -12.91 -10.87 -7.04
CA THR A 124 -11.93 -11.97 -7.13
C THR A 124 -10.56 -11.45 -7.59
N TRP A 125 -9.49 -12.21 -7.35
CA TRP A 125 -8.18 -11.85 -7.88
C TRP A 125 -8.17 -11.79 -9.42
N ALA A 126 -8.83 -12.73 -10.09
CA ALA A 126 -8.91 -12.78 -11.55
C ALA A 126 -9.56 -11.52 -12.13
N GLU A 127 -10.70 -11.09 -11.58
CA GLU A 127 -11.40 -9.86 -12.00
C GLU A 127 -10.58 -8.61 -11.68
N TYR A 128 -9.98 -8.55 -10.49
CA TYR A 128 -9.17 -7.40 -10.09
C TYR A 128 -7.93 -7.24 -10.98
N ARG A 129 -7.23 -8.33 -11.27
CA ARG A 129 -6.04 -8.34 -12.15
C ARG A 129 -6.40 -7.96 -13.58
N ALA A 130 -7.54 -8.44 -14.09
CA ALA A 130 -8.06 -8.02 -15.39
C ALA A 130 -8.35 -6.50 -15.45
N MET A 131 -8.81 -5.92 -14.33
CA MET A 131 -9.10 -4.49 -14.23
C MET A 131 -7.83 -3.62 -14.16
N VAL A 132 -6.84 -3.98 -13.33
CA VAL A 132 -5.65 -3.14 -13.11
C VAL A 132 -4.51 -3.38 -14.10
N GLY A 133 -4.55 -4.52 -14.82
CA GLY A 133 -3.53 -4.97 -15.76
C GLY A 133 -2.30 -5.56 -15.07
N ASP A 134 -1.22 -5.77 -15.86
CA ASP A 134 0.00 -6.43 -15.39
C ASP A 134 1.18 -5.49 -15.13
N SER A 135 1.14 -4.26 -15.66
CA SER A 135 2.24 -3.31 -15.53
C SER A 135 1.94 -2.22 -14.51
N TRP A 136 2.93 -1.99 -13.64
CA TRP A 136 3.00 -0.81 -12.80
C TRP A 136 3.73 0.31 -13.54
N THR A 137 3.23 1.54 -13.42
CA THR A 137 3.92 2.75 -13.90
C THR A 137 3.93 3.81 -12.80
N PRO A 138 5.04 4.55 -12.61
CA PRO A 138 5.13 5.60 -11.60
C PRO A 138 3.99 6.62 -11.76
N GLY A 139 3.21 6.83 -10.69
CA GLY A 139 2.08 7.76 -10.69
C GLY A 139 0.74 7.21 -11.16
N LYS A 140 0.66 5.94 -11.61
CA LYS A 140 -0.62 5.27 -11.87
C LYS A 140 -1.39 5.11 -10.55
N SER A 141 -2.56 5.74 -10.46
CA SER A 141 -3.43 5.67 -9.29
C SER A 141 -4.27 4.38 -9.35
N THR A 142 -3.63 3.22 -9.17
CA THR A 142 -4.36 1.96 -8.96
C THR A 142 -4.73 1.81 -7.48
N PRO A 143 -5.91 1.23 -7.16
CA PRO A 143 -6.31 0.99 -5.76
C PRO A 143 -5.31 0.16 -4.96
N PHE A 144 -4.70 -0.83 -5.60
CA PHE A 144 -3.62 -1.68 -5.09
C PHE A 144 -2.72 -2.08 -6.27
N ASP A 145 -1.41 -2.03 -6.05
CA ASP A 145 -0.39 -2.21 -7.09
C ASP A 145 -0.52 -3.53 -7.90
N PRO A 146 -0.44 -3.50 -9.25
CA PRO A 146 -0.54 -4.69 -10.10
C PRO A 146 0.49 -5.81 -9.85
N ILE A 147 1.74 -5.44 -9.54
CA ILE A 147 2.84 -6.37 -9.24
C ILE A 147 2.60 -6.98 -7.86
N ALA A 148 2.24 -6.15 -6.87
CA ALA A 148 1.86 -6.60 -5.53
C ALA A 148 0.65 -7.55 -5.59
N SER A 149 -0.32 -7.24 -6.44
CA SER A 149 -1.53 -8.05 -6.66
C SER A 149 -1.22 -9.44 -7.16
N ALA A 150 -0.34 -9.58 -8.16
CA ALA A 150 0.06 -10.89 -8.70
C ALA A 150 0.71 -11.76 -7.61
N ARG A 151 1.55 -11.14 -6.78
CA ARG A 151 2.24 -11.83 -5.68
C ARG A 151 1.26 -12.21 -4.56
N ALA A 152 0.36 -11.32 -4.18
CA ALA A 152 -0.67 -11.56 -3.17
C ALA A 152 -1.64 -12.69 -3.59
N GLU A 153 -2.06 -12.72 -4.86
CA GLU A 153 -2.86 -13.80 -5.45
C GLU A 153 -2.14 -15.15 -5.33
N LYS A 154 -0.86 -15.22 -5.77
CA LYS A 154 -0.05 -16.44 -5.69
C LYS A 154 0.06 -16.97 -4.25
N MET A 155 0.13 -16.07 -3.27
CA MET A 155 0.22 -16.39 -1.84
C MET A 155 -1.16 -16.62 -1.19
N LYS A 156 -2.26 -16.56 -1.96
CA LYS A 156 -3.64 -16.70 -1.46
C LYS A 156 -3.96 -15.71 -0.33
N MET A 157 -3.36 -14.52 -0.39
CA MET A 157 -3.67 -13.43 0.54
C MET A 157 -4.99 -12.77 0.14
N ARG A 158 -5.66 -12.17 1.12
CA ARG A 158 -6.79 -11.25 0.89
C ARG A 158 -6.32 -9.81 1.10
N VAL A 159 -6.88 -8.88 0.33
CA VAL A 159 -6.60 -7.45 0.49
C VAL A 159 -7.89 -6.71 0.76
N VAL A 160 -7.93 -5.89 1.82
CA VAL A 160 -9.03 -4.96 2.07
C VAL A 160 -8.57 -3.57 1.64
N CYS A 161 -9.27 -2.98 0.69
CA CYS A 161 -9.11 -1.57 0.34
C CYS A 161 -10.16 -0.73 1.08
N ALA A 162 -9.71 0.26 1.86
CA ALA A 162 -10.59 1.13 2.64
C ALA A 162 -10.01 2.55 2.83
N ASP A 163 -10.86 3.49 3.25
CA ASP A 163 -10.45 4.87 3.54
C ASP A 163 -9.73 4.94 4.90
N GLY A 164 -8.43 5.27 4.87
CA GLY A 164 -7.58 5.38 6.04
C GLY A 164 -7.93 6.54 6.99
N ARG A 165 -8.79 7.47 6.57
CA ARG A 165 -9.29 8.55 7.44
C ARG A 165 -10.42 8.07 8.36
N ASN A 166 -11.07 6.96 8.02
CA ASN A 166 -12.16 6.38 8.81
C ASN A 166 -11.60 5.39 9.84
N ILE A 167 -11.15 5.92 10.98
CA ILE A 167 -10.60 5.12 12.09
C ILE A 167 -11.61 4.11 12.64
N PRO A 168 -12.89 4.43 12.88
CA PRO A 168 -13.89 3.44 13.29
C PRO A 168 -13.95 2.23 12.34
N ASN A 169 -14.01 2.48 11.03
CA ASN A 169 -14.02 1.42 10.02
C ASN A 169 -12.73 0.60 10.01
N THR A 170 -11.58 1.23 10.23
CA THR A 170 -10.29 0.54 10.37
C THR A 170 -10.32 -0.43 11.55
N MET A 171 -10.89 -0.01 12.68
CA MET A 171 -11.05 -0.89 13.85
C MET A 171 -12.02 -2.03 13.56
N ASP A 172 -13.10 -1.78 12.83
CA ASP A 172 -14.04 -2.85 12.44
C ASP A 172 -13.37 -3.91 11.56
N ILE A 173 -12.50 -3.50 10.61
CA ILE A 173 -11.70 -4.44 9.81
C ILE A 173 -10.77 -5.26 10.71
N LEU A 174 -10.03 -4.60 11.63
CA LEU A 174 -9.08 -5.27 12.53
C LEU A 174 -9.77 -6.26 13.49
N TYR A 175 -10.99 -5.96 13.92
CA TYR A 175 -11.80 -6.84 14.79
C TYR A 175 -12.62 -7.88 14.02
N GLY A 176 -12.52 -7.94 12.68
CA GLY A 176 -13.28 -8.88 11.86
C GLY A 176 -14.79 -8.64 11.84
N ARG A 177 -15.21 -7.38 12.02
CA ARG A 177 -16.61 -6.94 11.95
C ARG A 177 -16.98 -6.53 10.53
N SER A 178 -18.27 -6.23 10.33
CA SER A 178 -18.72 -5.61 9.08
C SER A 178 -18.02 -4.27 8.86
N PHE A 179 -17.53 -4.04 7.65
CA PHE A 179 -16.77 -2.85 7.30
C PHE A 179 -17.22 -2.29 5.96
N PHE A 180 -16.94 -1.01 5.75
CA PHE A 180 -17.08 -0.33 4.47
C PHE A 180 -15.74 -0.35 3.72
N GLY A 181 -15.70 -1.06 2.60
CA GLY A 181 -14.49 -1.19 1.78
C GLY A 181 -14.70 -2.18 0.64
N THR A 182 -13.61 -2.59 0.02
CA THR A 182 -13.61 -3.71 -0.95
C THR A 182 -12.71 -4.82 -0.47
N LEU A 183 -13.21 -6.05 -0.43
CA LEU A 183 -12.40 -7.25 -0.24
C LEU A 183 -11.95 -7.82 -1.59
N ILE A 184 -10.64 -7.80 -1.85
CA ILE A 184 -10.00 -8.44 -3.00
C ILE A 184 -9.54 -9.84 -2.62
N GLY A 185 -9.79 -10.80 -3.52
CA GLY A 185 -9.47 -12.21 -3.29
C GLY A 185 -10.59 -12.94 -2.54
N SER A 186 -11.84 -12.49 -2.68
CA SER A 186 -12.99 -13.31 -2.28
C SER A 186 -12.96 -14.63 -3.06
N GLU A 187 -13.10 -15.76 -2.38
CA GLU A 187 -13.36 -17.02 -3.06
C GLU A 187 -14.70 -16.90 -3.80
N ASN A 188 -14.81 -17.53 -4.97
CA ASN A 188 -16.12 -17.66 -5.64
C ASN A 188 -17.06 -18.34 -4.64
N ALA A 189 -18.12 -17.64 -4.24
CA ALA A 189 -19.21 -18.20 -3.46
C ALA A 189 -19.90 -19.35 -4.21
#